data_AF-A0AAW9J7B9-F1
#
_entry.id   AF-A0AAW9J7B9-F1
#
_cell.length_a   1.000
_cell.length_b   1.000
_cell.length_c   1.000
_cell.angle_alpha   90.00
_cell.angle_beta   90.00
_cell.angle_gamma   90.00
#
_symmetry.space_group_name_H-M   'P 1'
#
loop_
_entity.id
_entity.type
_entity.pdbx_description
1 polymer ?
#
loop_
_entity_poly.entity_id
_entity_poly.type
_entity_poly.pdbx_seq_one_letter_code
_entity_poly.pdbx_strand_id
1 'polypeptide(L)' 'MKKPILIGITGGTGSGKSSIADAIYSSFSNECIAMIQQDMYYKDQSHLTMDE' A
#
# COMPACT_ATOMS: atom_id res chain seq x y z
N MET A 1 -25.90 -6.02 6.37
CA MET A 1 -24.43 -5.93 6.57
C MET A 1 -23.98 -4.52 6.22
N LYS A 2 -23.08 -3.91 6.99
CA LYS A 2 -22.43 -2.65 6.60
C LYS A 2 -21.42 -2.93 5.49
N LYS A 3 -21.41 -2.10 4.43
CA LYS A 3 -20.36 -2.15 3.41
C LYS A 3 -19.07 -1.57 3.98
N PRO A 4 -17.89 -2.12 3.65
CA PRO A 4 -16.62 -1.54 4.07
C PRO A 4 -16.38 -0.19 3.38
N ILE A 5 -15.56 0.65 4.01
CA ILE A 5 -15.05 1.88 3.41
C ILE A 5 -13.72 1.57 2.72
N LEU A 6 -13.56 2.01 1.48
CA LEU A 6 -12.30 1.90 0.73
C LEU A 6 -11.65 3.27 0.61
N ILE A 7 -10.40 3.37 1.06
CA ILE A 7 -9.59 4.59 0.96
C ILE A 7 -8.45 4.30 -0.02
N GLY A 8 -8.41 5.04 -1.15
CA GLY A 8 -7.32 4.96 -2.12
C GLY A 8 -6.29 6.06 -1.89
N ILE A 9 -5.03 5.68 -1.73
CA ILE A 9 -3.90 6.63 -1.58
C ILE A 9 -3.05 6.56 -2.86
N THR A 10 -2.93 7.69 -3.56
CA THR A 10 -2.27 7.79 -4.88
C THR A 10 -1.27 8.95 -4.93
N GLY A 11 -0.43 9.01 -5.99
CA GLY A 11 0.63 10.00 -6.16
C GLY A 11 1.96 9.42 -6.68
N GLY A 12 2.87 10.28 -7.13
CA GLY A 12 4.19 9.90 -7.66
C GLY A 12 5.13 9.28 -6.62
N THR A 13 6.22 8.65 -7.06
CA THR A 13 7.27 8.14 -6.17
C THR A 13 7.84 9.27 -5.30
N GLY A 14 8.06 9.01 -4.01
CA GLY A 14 8.55 10.02 -3.06
C GLY A 14 7.51 11.01 -2.53
N SER A 15 6.23 10.93 -2.94
CA SER A 15 5.18 11.88 -2.51
C SER A 15 4.62 11.65 -1.09
N GLY A 16 5.19 10.71 -0.30
CA GLY A 16 4.73 10.43 1.07
C GLY A 16 3.52 9.51 1.21
N LYS A 17 3.10 8.80 0.15
CA LYS A 17 1.94 7.88 0.18
C LYS A 17 2.02 6.84 1.31
N SER A 18 3.15 6.14 1.40
CA SER A 18 3.36 5.09 2.40
C SER A 18 3.30 5.68 3.81
N SER A 19 3.93 6.83 4.05
CA SER A 19 3.90 7.50 5.34
C SER A 19 2.47 7.87 5.79
N ILE A 20 1.62 8.35 4.88
CA ILE A 20 0.21 8.62 5.20
C ILE A 20 -0.56 7.32 5.43
N ALA A 21 -0.35 6.29 4.61
CA ALA A 21 -1.00 4.99 4.77
C ALA A 21 -0.68 4.38 6.14
N ASP A 22 0.59 4.40 6.54
CA ASP A 22 1.07 3.88 7.83
C ASP A 22 0.52 4.68 9.01
N ALA A 23 0.45 6.01 8.90
CA ALA A 23 -0.12 6.87 9.93
C ALA A 23 -1.64 6.63 10.11
N ILE A 24 -2.38 6.47 9.00
CA ILE A 24 -3.79 6.10 9.03
C ILE A 24 -3.94 4.72 9.69
N TYR A 25 -3.21 3.71 9.21
CA TYR A 25 -3.28 2.35 9.73
C TYR A 25 -2.98 2.29 11.24
N SER A 26 -1.94 3.00 11.69
CA SER A 26 -1.52 3.04 13.10
C SER A 26 -2.52 3.76 14.01
N SER A 27 -3.40 4.61 13.47
CA SER A 27 -4.45 5.27 14.25
C SER A 27 -5.59 4.32 14.65
N PHE A 28 -5.70 3.17 13.98
CA PHE A 28 -6.71 2.14 14.24
C PHE A 28 -6.12 1.03 15.10
N SER A 29 -6.30 1.12 16.42
CA SER A 29 -5.71 0.17 17.38
C SER A 29 -6.52 -1.12 17.60
N ASN A 30 -7.83 -1.12 17.36
CA ASN A 30 -8.73 -2.25 17.64
C ASN A 30 -9.83 -2.44 16.57
N GLU A 31 -9.69 -1.82 15.41
CA GLU A 31 -10.69 -1.89 14.34
C GLU A 31 -10.31 -2.90 13.26
N CYS A 32 -11.31 -3.46 12.59
CA CYS A 32 -11.11 -4.39 11.49
C CYS A 32 -10.67 -3.62 10.23
N ILE A 33 -9.40 -3.22 10.18
CA ILE A 33 -8.76 -2.54 9.06
C ILE A 33 -7.82 -3.51 8.33
N ALA A 34 -7.76 -3.40 7.01
CA ALA A 34 -6.80 -4.11 6.17
C ALA A 34 -6.09 -3.10 5.27
N MET A 35 -4.79 -3.25 5.11
CA MET A 35 -3.99 -2.47 4.17
C MET A 35 -3.57 -3.36 3.00
N ILE A 36 -3.76 -2.89 1.77
CA ILE A 36 -3.33 -3.56 0.55
C ILE A 36 -2.42 -2.60 -0.20
N GLN A 37 -1.14 -2.97 -0.31
CA GLN A 37 -0.13 -2.21 -1.02
C GLN A 37 -0.02 -2.71 -2.48
N GLN A 38 -0.37 -1.86 -3.45
CA GLN A 38 -0.39 -2.22 -4.87
C GLN A 38 1.02 -2.40 -5.46
N ASP A 39 2.03 -1.76 -4.88
CA ASP A 39 3.44 -1.94 -5.26
C ASP A 39 3.99 -3.32 -4.87
N MET A 40 3.44 -3.97 -3.84
CA MET A 40 3.78 -5.36 -3.49
C MET A 40 3.26 -6.39 -4.50
N TYR A 41 2.41 -6.00 -5.45
CA TYR A 41 1.90 -6.90 -6.48
C TYR A 41 2.91 -7.14 -7.62
N TYR A 42 3.99 -6.35 -7.73
CA TYR A 42 4.95 -6.53 -8.81
C TYR A 42 5.58 -7.92 -8.76
N LYS A 43 5.64 -8.56 -9.94
CA LYS A 43 6.34 -9.83 -10.12
C LYS A 43 7.81 -9.62 -9.82
N ASP A 44 8.37 -10.49 -8.98
CA ASP A 44 9.80 -10.48 -8.71
C ASP A 44 10.60 -10.72 -10.01
N GLN A 45 11.50 -9.78 -10.30
CA GLN A 45 12.38 -9.80 -11.47
C GLN A 45 13.83 -10.14 -11.10
N SER A 46 14.08 -10.61 -9.87
CA SER A 46 15.42 -11.03 -9.39
C SER A 46 16.12 -12.07 -10.27
N HIS A 47 15.35 -12.83 -11.06
CA HIS A 47 15.85 -13.83 -12.01
C HIS A 47 16.33 -13.25 -13.35
N LEU A 48 16.04 -11.98 -13.64
CA LEU A 48 16.50 -11.32 -14.85
C LEU A 48 17.92 -10.78 -14.62
N THR A 49 18.80 -11.03 -15.58
CA THR A 49 20.04 -10.26 -15.70
C THR A 49 19.67 -8.84 -16.11
N MET A 50 20.42 -7.84 -15.60
CA MET A 50 20.38 -6.50 -16.16
C MET A 50 20.97 -6.59 -17.56
N ASP A 51 20.12 -6.83 -18.56
CA ASP A 51 20.54 -6.73 -19.94
C ASP A 51 20.79 -5.24 -20.23
N GLU A 52 22.01 -4.93 -20.69
CA GLU A 52 22.42 -3.61 -21.20
C GLU A 52 21.79 -3.31 -22.57
#